data_AF-A0A062WRY8-F1
#
_entry.id   AF-A0A062WRY8-F1
#
_cell.length_a   1.000
_cell.length_b   1.000
_cell.length_c   1.000
_cell.angle_alpha   90.00
_cell.angle_beta   90.00
_cell.angle_gamma   90.00
#
_symmetry.space_group_name_H-M   'P 1'
#
loop_
_entity.id
_entity.type
_entity.pdbx_description
1 polymer ?
#
loop_
_entity_poly.entity_id
_entity_poly.type
_entity_poly.pdbx_seq_one_letter_code
_entity_poly.pdbx_strand_id
1 'polypeptide(L)'
;MPAILVGWCAVAGGIAAKDGRYGAWALSSVLVGFAAVVLAVVATAGTSSTAGTSSTAGTSSTAGTSSTAGTSSTAGTAVAVRPRGWFGAWLLVAVVIGVAPLVRRPRYYAAGRFATAADVLAILAGLLAAGSIMVMLHHVGRGRRIGREHHRGRGRLDVLASPWVFWLVLALACAAGVATIRAAPTPRIDVFHLLQVSAAGLPHGADMYRQQWAPSRAEYPVDGLFDVYPYLPVTSVLLAPFRLLLGDVRYGLLLALAVAAVLIRAVAGRAPAAPAVAALPLLVVVFPESMYALQQSWTEPLLVACLAATVWASTSGRGRVAVVTFALALATKQHVALLIPLAAGYPAFGPRRTASAAAAAALLVAPWVLAGPRDFLDDAVWTNLHYEVLAHSLSLPGLASHFGVTLGFGSTAVALLGAYTAAWRARGDATGFCLGAALVLLTLNLMNKQTFFNHYTLPMGLLVLAVAALAVDDPARAVDDPARAGGQRSVENRSSDAPSYRLRRSTCTVRSRSVASWSDSTAQAPSRNR
;
A
#
# COMPACT_ATOMS: atom_id res chain seq x y z
N MET A 1 10.33 -9.34 -7.60
CA MET A 1 10.33 -7.89 -7.92
C MET A 1 10.09 -7.56 -9.40
N PRO A 2 10.83 -8.07 -10.42
CA PRO A 2 10.62 -7.66 -11.82
C PRO A 2 9.17 -7.87 -12.31
N ALA A 3 8.56 -9.01 -11.96
CA ALA A 3 7.16 -9.30 -12.28
C ALA A 3 6.17 -8.31 -11.63
N ILE A 4 6.47 -7.78 -10.44
CA ILE A 4 5.63 -6.77 -9.77
C ILE A 4 5.68 -5.44 -10.53
N LEU A 5 6.87 -5.00 -10.93
CA LEU A 5 7.04 -3.75 -11.69
C LEU A 5 6.45 -3.85 -13.10
N VAL A 6 6.62 -4.99 -13.78
CA VAL A 6 5.96 -5.26 -15.07
C VAL A 6 4.44 -5.27 -14.88
N GLY A 7 3.94 -5.92 -13.82
CA GLY A 7 2.54 -5.91 -13.43
C GLY A 7 2.00 -4.49 -13.28
N TRP A 8 2.71 -3.66 -12.51
CA TRP A 8 2.36 -2.25 -12.32
C TRP A 8 2.34 -1.47 -13.64
N CYS A 9 3.36 -1.62 -14.50
CA CYS A 9 3.44 -0.91 -15.78
C CYS A 9 2.32 -1.31 -16.74
N ALA A 10 2.01 -2.60 -16.82
CA ALA A 10 0.96 -3.12 -17.69
C ALA A 10 -0.43 -2.66 -17.21
N VAL A 11 -0.72 -2.73 -15.90
CA VAL A 11 -1.97 -2.16 -15.38
C VAL A 11 -2.02 -0.65 -15.63
N ALA A 12 -0.95 0.11 -15.35
CA ALA A 12 -0.89 1.55 -15.58
C ALA A 12 -1.19 1.94 -17.05
N GLY A 13 -0.57 1.23 -18.00
CA GLY A 13 -0.81 1.43 -19.42
C GLY A 13 -2.22 1.05 -19.85
N GLY A 14 -2.74 -0.07 -19.34
CA GLY A 14 -4.08 -0.56 -19.62
C GLY A 14 -5.18 0.36 -19.11
N ILE A 15 -5.03 0.91 -17.90
CA ILE A 15 -6.05 1.81 -17.34
C ILE A 15 -5.96 3.21 -17.93
N ALA A 16 -4.75 3.68 -18.28
CA ALA A 16 -4.64 4.92 -19.02
C ALA A 16 -5.31 4.78 -20.38
N ALA A 17 -5.15 3.65 -21.09
CA ALA A 17 -5.82 3.39 -22.36
C ALA A 17 -7.34 3.59 -22.27
N LYS A 18 -7.90 4.45 -23.13
CA LYS A 18 -9.32 4.81 -23.14
C LYS A 18 -9.89 5.27 -21.77
N ASP A 19 -9.04 5.88 -20.94
CA ASP A 19 -9.45 6.52 -19.67
C ASP A 19 -10.13 5.50 -18.72
N GLY A 20 -9.66 4.25 -18.80
CA GLY A 20 -10.11 3.13 -18.00
C GLY A 20 -11.37 2.45 -18.51
N ARG A 21 -11.84 2.75 -19.72
CA ARG A 21 -12.96 2.04 -20.37
C ARG A 21 -12.45 0.86 -21.20
N TYR A 22 -13.37 -0.07 -21.46
CA TYR A 22 -13.09 -1.25 -22.27
C TYR A 22 -12.52 -0.91 -23.66
N GLY A 23 -11.45 -1.61 -24.00
CA GLY A 23 -10.93 -1.80 -25.33
C GLY A 23 -10.01 -3.00 -25.32
N ALA A 24 -9.93 -3.74 -26.43
CA ALA A 24 -9.14 -4.98 -26.50
C ALA A 24 -7.72 -4.78 -25.96
N TRP A 25 -7.02 -3.73 -26.43
CA TRP A 25 -5.68 -3.38 -25.94
C TRP A 25 -5.62 -3.03 -24.45
N ALA A 26 -6.59 -2.24 -23.95
CA ALA A 26 -6.66 -1.84 -22.55
C ALA A 26 -6.80 -3.06 -21.64
N LEU A 27 -7.78 -3.93 -21.96
CA LEU A 27 -8.05 -5.14 -21.18
C LEU A 27 -6.91 -6.15 -21.29
N SER A 28 -6.34 -6.38 -22.49
CA SER A 28 -5.17 -7.25 -22.65
C SER A 28 -3.98 -6.78 -21.82
N SER A 29 -3.74 -5.47 -21.76
CA SER A 29 -2.67 -4.91 -20.92
C SER A 29 -2.91 -5.14 -19.43
N VAL A 30 -4.15 -4.94 -18.95
CA VAL A 30 -4.53 -5.26 -17.55
C VAL A 30 -4.39 -6.76 -17.27
N LEU A 31 -4.77 -7.65 -18.19
CA LEU A 31 -4.65 -9.10 -18.02
C LEU A 31 -3.19 -9.56 -17.97
N VAL A 32 -2.31 -8.97 -18.79
CA VAL A 32 -0.85 -9.18 -18.70
C VAL A 32 -0.34 -8.72 -17.33
N GLY A 33 -0.81 -7.56 -16.86
CA GLY A 33 -0.46 -7.05 -15.54
C GLY A 33 -0.90 -7.99 -14.42
N PHE A 34 -2.13 -8.49 -14.48
CA PHE A 34 -2.69 -9.48 -13.56
C PHE A 34 -1.87 -10.78 -13.55
N ALA A 35 -1.56 -11.34 -14.73
CA ALA A 35 -0.75 -12.54 -14.85
C ALA A 35 0.65 -12.36 -14.23
N ALA A 36 1.29 -11.19 -14.43
CA ALA A 36 2.57 -10.87 -13.81
C ALA A 36 2.47 -10.80 -12.28
N VAL A 37 1.37 -10.28 -11.73
CA VAL A 37 1.12 -10.26 -10.27
C VAL A 37 0.88 -11.68 -9.73
N VAL A 38 0.12 -12.53 -10.43
CA VAL A 38 -0.07 -13.95 -10.06
C VAL A 38 1.29 -14.65 -10.00
N LEU A 39 2.13 -14.50 -11.03
CA LEU A 39 3.48 -15.06 -11.05
C LEU A 39 4.34 -14.57 -9.88
N ALA A 40 4.24 -13.28 -9.53
CA ALA A 40 4.94 -12.73 -8.38
C ALA A 40 4.47 -13.36 -7.07
N VAL A 41 3.16 -13.54 -6.86
CA VAL A 41 2.59 -14.18 -5.65
C VAL A 41 3.03 -15.63 -5.54
N VAL A 42 2.96 -16.39 -6.63
CA VAL A 42 3.37 -17.81 -6.67
C VAL A 42 4.87 -17.94 -6.36
N ALA A 43 5.70 -17.06 -6.91
CA ALA A 43 7.13 -17.04 -6.62
C ALA A 43 7.42 -16.75 -5.14
N THR A 44 6.73 -15.77 -4.53
CA THR A 44 6.87 -15.47 -3.09
C THR A 44 6.40 -16.65 -2.22
N ALA A 45 5.32 -17.33 -2.58
CA ALA A 45 4.84 -18.51 -1.88
C ALA A 45 5.88 -19.66 -1.89
N GLY A 46 6.55 -19.91 -3.02
CA GLY A 46 7.55 -20.97 -3.14
C GLY A 46 8.80 -20.78 -2.28
N THR A 47 9.16 -19.52 -1.96
CA THR A 47 10.27 -19.22 -1.05
C THR A 47 9.93 -19.46 0.43
N SER A 48 8.65 -19.39 0.79
CA SER A 48 8.19 -19.55 2.18
C SER A 48 8.19 -21.03 2.62
N SER A 49 7.97 -21.96 1.69
CA SER A 49 7.93 -23.40 1.97
C SER A 49 9.31 -24.07 2.04
N THR A 50 10.34 -23.50 1.42
CA THR A 50 11.71 -24.03 1.43
C THR A 50 12.48 -23.68 2.71
N ALA A 51 12.10 -22.61 3.42
CA ALA A 51 12.69 -22.24 4.71
C ALA A 51 12.21 -23.15 5.87
N GLY A 52 11.12 -23.89 5.70
CA GLY A 52 10.47 -24.69 6.76
C GLY A 52 10.94 -26.14 6.90
N THR A 53 11.84 -26.64 6.05
CA THR A 53 12.24 -28.07 6.00
C THR A 53 13.67 -28.37 6.50
N SER A 54 14.32 -27.43 7.19
CA SER A 54 15.61 -27.70 7.84
C SER A 54 15.45 -27.89 9.36
N SER A 55 14.80 -28.98 9.77
CA SER A 55 14.82 -29.44 11.16
C SER A 55 15.09 -30.94 11.25
N THR A 56 16.33 -31.25 11.66
CA THR A 56 16.72 -32.37 12.55
C THR A 56 16.18 -33.77 12.21
N ALA A 57 16.93 -34.51 11.40
CA ALA A 57 17.04 -35.96 11.55
C ALA A 57 18.28 -36.24 12.41
N GLY A 58 18.06 -36.47 13.71
CA GLY A 58 19.08 -37.02 14.60
C GLY A 58 19.07 -38.55 14.48
N THR A 59 20.18 -39.13 14.05
CA THR A 59 20.47 -40.55 14.21
C THR A 59 21.78 -40.71 14.94
N SER A 60 21.70 -41.37 16.10
CA SER A 60 22.82 -41.76 16.97
C SER A 60 23.42 -43.11 16.55
N SER A 61 24.73 -43.26 16.82
CA SER A 61 25.57 -44.49 16.80
C SER A 61 25.94 -45.04 15.40
N THR A 62 27.16 -45.50 15.09
CA THR A 62 28.28 -46.04 15.90
C THR A 62 29.60 -45.97 15.09
N ALA A 63 30.74 -46.13 15.77
CA ALA A 63 32.12 -46.00 15.30
C ALA A 63 32.56 -46.95 14.14
N GLY A 64 33.52 -46.48 13.34
CA GLY A 64 34.26 -47.27 12.34
C GLY A 64 35.35 -46.45 11.63
N THR A 65 36.55 -47.02 11.55
CA THR A 65 37.86 -46.45 11.20
C THR A 65 38.11 -46.12 9.72
N SER A 66 38.94 -45.07 9.51
CA SER A 66 39.91 -44.82 8.40
C SER A 66 39.47 -44.91 6.93
N SER A 67 39.56 -43.78 6.21
CA SER A 67 40.51 -43.54 5.08
C SER A 67 40.03 -42.48 4.07
N THR A 68 40.99 -41.65 3.63
CA THR A 68 41.10 -40.96 2.32
C THR A 68 40.06 -39.93 1.83
N ALA A 69 40.59 -38.71 1.65
CA ALA A 69 40.44 -37.83 0.48
C ALA A 69 39.03 -37.48 -0.05
N GLY A 70 38.70 -36.18 0.05
CA GLY A 70 37.62 -35.58 -0.70
C GLY A 70 37.12 -34.30 -0.06
N THR A 71 37.87 -33.20 -0.22
CA THR A 71 37.33 -31.84 -0.02
C THR A 71 36.27 -31.58 -1.09
N SER A 72 35.05 -32.05 -0.88
CA SER A 72 33.87 -31.62 -1.62
C SER A 72 33.34 -30.37 -0.95
N SER A 73 33.94 -29.22 -1.31
CA SER A 73 33.28 -27.94 -1.13
C SER A 73 31.98 -27.99 -1.93
N THR A 74 30.86 -28.23 -1.26
CA THR A 74 29.53 -27.98 -1.80
C THR A 74 29.40 -26.48 -1.89
N ALA A 75 29.94 -25.93 -2.98
CA ALA A 75 29.66 -24.59 -3.45
C ALA A 75 28.15 -24.55 -3.70
N GLY A 76 27.40 -24.09 -2.70
CA GLY A 76 26.03 -23.65 -2.88
C GLY A 76 26.05 -22.63 -4.00
N THR A 77 25.54 -23.02 -5.15
CA THR A 77 25.32 -22.15 -6.30
C THR A 77 24.35 -21.07 -5.85
N ALA A 78 24.90 -19.96 -5.36
CA ALA A 78 24.20 -18.70 -5.28
C ALA A 78 23.78 -18.38 -6.71
N VAL A 79 22.51 -18.68 -7.03
CA VAL A 79 21.88 -18.31 -8.28
C VAL A 79 21.93 -16.79 -8.33
N ALA A 80 22.96 -16.26 -8.99
CA ALA A 80 23.08 -14.86 -9.32
C ALA A 80 21.80 -14.48 -10.08
N VAL A 81 20.89 -13.79 -9.39
CA VAL A 81 19.65 -13.28 -9.98
C VAL A 81 20.04 -12.49 -11.21
N ARG A 82 19.67 -13.01 -12.39
CA ARG A 82 20.11 -12.49 -13.69
C ARG A 82 19.84 -10.97 -13.77
N PRO A 83 20.86 -10.11 -13.90
CA PRO A 83 20.70 -8.65 -13.90
C PRO A 83 19.83 -8.10 -15.04
N ARG A 84 19.59 -8.90 -16.10
CA ARG A 84 18.82 -8.51 -17.29
C ARG A 84 17.33 -8.24 -17.02
N GLY A 85 16.66 -9.11 -16.26
CA GLY A 85 15.21 -8.96 -16.01
C GLY A 85 14.87 -7.79 -15.09
N TRP A 86 15.74 -7.53 -14.12
CA TRP A 86 15.65 -6.38 -13.23
C TRP A 86 15.82 -5.05 -13.98
N PHE A 87 16.84 -4.98 -14.84
CA PHE A 87 17.14 -3.79 -15.64
C PHE A 87 15.97 -3.45 -16.58
N GLY A 88 15.45 -4.45 -17.29
CA GLY A 88 14.33 -4.27 -18.22
C GLY A 88 13.05 -3.77 -17.53
N ALA A 89 12.73 -4.28 -16.34
CA ALA A 89 11.54 -3.86 -15.59
C ALA A 89 11.63 -2.39 -15.16
N TRP A 90 12.79 -1.94 -14.67
CA TRP A 90 13.00 -0.53 -14.30
C TRP A 90 13.07 0.41 -15.50
N LEU A 91 13.64 -0.04 -16.62
CA LEU A 91 13.62 0.71 -17.86
C LEU A 91 12.17 0.93 -18.32
N LEU A 92 11.33 -0.11 -18.25
CA LEU A 92 9.91 -0.01 -18.56
C LEU A 92 9.20 1.01 -17.66
N VAL A 93 9.47 0.98 -16.34
CA VAL A 93 8.94 1.99 -15.40
C VAL A 93 9.35 3.41 -15.81
N ALA A 94 10.62 3.64 -16.12
CA ALA A 94 11.13 4.95 -16.54
C ALA A 94 10.44 5.44 -17.81
N VAL A 95 10.22 4.56 -18.80
CA VAL A 95 9.47 4.88 -20.02
C VAL A 95 8.03 5.23 -19.69
N VAL A 96 7.33 4.43 -18.88
CA VAL A 96 5.92 4.67 -18.52
C VAL A 96 5.73 6.02 -17.85
N ILE A 97 6.52 6.36 -16.82
CA ILE A 97 6.34 7.62 -16.08
C ILE A 97 6.92 8.84 -16.80
N GLY A 98 7.93 8.67 -17.66
CA GLY A 98 8.55 9.75 -18.41
C GLY A 98 7.80 10.12 -19.70
N VAL A 99 7.27 9.12 -20.41
CA VAL A 99 6.63 9.31 -21.71
C VAL A 99 5.13 9.57 -21.58
N ALA A 100 4.43 8.91 -20.64
CA ALA A 100 2.97 9.02 -20.58
C ALA A 100 2.48 10.47 -20.40
N PRO A 101 3.06 11.32 -19.52
CA PRO A 101 2.64 12.72 -19.39
C PRO A 101 2.89 13.58 -20.64
N LEU A 102 3.81 13.15 -21.53
CA LEU A 102 4.07 13.84 -22.80
C LEU A 102 3.02 13.52 -23.86
N VAL A 103 2.59 12.26 -23.91
CA VAL A 103 1.70 11.73 -24.95
C VAL A 103 0.23 11.84 -24.57
N ARG A 104 -0.09 11.74 -23.27
CA ARG A 104 -1.47 11.80 -22.76
C ARG A 104 -1.64 12.89 -21.71
N ARG A 105 -2.49 13.86 -22.05
CA ARG A 105 -2.89 15.00 -21.23
C ARG A 105 -4.40 15.21 -21.35
N PRO A 106 -5.23 14.28 -20.86
CA PRO A 106 -6.68 14.45 -20.91
C PRO A 106 -7.08 15.71 -20.13
N ARG A 107 -7.64 16.70 -20.85
CA ARG A 107 -8.14 17.96 -20.29
C ARG A 107 -9.67 17.99 -20.32
N TYR A 108 -10.31 17.01 -19.68
CA TYR A 108 -11.78 16.88 -19.75
C TYR A 108 -12.51 18.13 -19.25
N TYR A 109 -12.16 18.58 -18.05
CA TYR A 109 -12.80 19.73 -17.40
C TYR A 109 -11.80 20.82 -16.99
N ALA A 110 -10.53 20.66 -17.40
CA ALA A 110 -9.45 21.57 -17.03
C ALA A 110 -9.21 22.59 -18.15
N ALA A 111 -9.24 23.88 -17.81
CA ALA A 111 -9.04 24.96 -18.78
C ALA A 111 -8.11 26.07 -18.26
N GLY A 112 -7.69 26.94 -19.19
CA GLY A 112 -6.88 28.13 -18.89
C GLY A 112 -5.44 27.84 -18.45
N ARG A 113 -4.78 28.87 -17.89
CA ARG A 113 -3.35 28.83 -17.52
C ARG A 113 -3.00 27.73 -16.52
N PHE A 114 -3.93 27.39 -15.63
CA PHE A 114 -3.70 26.35 -14.63
C PHE A 114 -3.67 24.95 -15.24
N ALA A 115 -4.44 24.69 -16.32
CA ALA A 115 -4.37 23.41 -17.04
C ALA A 115 -2.98 23.23 -17.69
N THR A 116 -2.46 24.29 -18.32
CA THR A 116 -1.10 24.27 -18.88
C THR A 116 -0.04 24.11 -17.80
N ALA A 117 -0.17 24.79 -16.67
CA ALA A 117 0.74 24.64 -15.54
C ALA A 117 0.71 23.20 -14.98
N ALA A 118 -0.47 22.60 -14.83
CA ALA A 118 -0.62 21.22 -14.39
C ALA A 118 0.12 20.24 -15.31
N ASP A 119 -0.07 20.37 -16.62
CA ASP A 119 0.61 19.53 -17.61
C ASP A 119 2.13 19.68 -17.55
N VAL A 120 2.64 20.91 -17.55
CA VAL A 120 4.08 21.19 -17.50
C VAL A 120 4.69 20.62 -16.22
N LEU A 121 4.06 20.85 -15.07
CA LEU A 121 4.56 20.36 -13.78
C LEU A 121 4.52 18.84 -13.70
N ALA A 122 3.48 18.19 -14.22
CA ALA A 122 3.38 16.73 -14.28
C ALA A 122 4.44 16.13 -15.22
N ILE A 123 4.70 16.76 -16.38
CA ILE A 123 5.77 16.36 -17.30
C ILE A 123 7.14 16.48 -16.61
N LEU A 124 7.42 17.61 -15.95
CA LEU A 124 8.68 17.81 -15.24
C LEU A 124 8.86 16.78 -14.12
N ALA A 125 7.81 16.48 -13.36
CA ALA A 125 7.82 15.45 -12.34
C ALA A 125 8.13 14.06 -12.93
N GLY A 126 7.45 13.68 -14.01
CA GLY A 126 7.64 12.40 -14.70
C GLY A 126 9.03 12.24 -15.32
N LEU A 127 9.53 13.26 -16.03
CA LEU A 127 10.87 13.27 -16.62
C LEU A 127 11.97 13.23 -15.57
N LEU A 128 11.82 13.97 -14.47
CA LEU A 128 12.79 13.97 -13.38
C LEU A 128 12.81 12.61 -12.66
N ALA A 129 11.66 12.00 -12.42
CA ALA A 129 11.56 10.66 -11.87
C ALA A 129 12.19 9.61 -12.80
N ALA A 130 11.87 9.64 -14.10
CA ALA A 130 12.46 8.76 -15.10
C ALA A 130 13.98 8.93 -15.18
N GLY A 131 14.46 10.18 -15.20
CA GLY A 131 15.89 10.51 -15.19
C GLY A 131 16.61 9.93 -13.97
N SER A 132 16.01 10.00 -12.78
CA SER A 132 16.56 9.39 -11.56
C SER A 132 16.71 7.86 -11.67
N ILE A 133 15.74 7.18 -12.29
CA ILE A 133 15.81 5.73 -12.57
C ILE A 133 16.90 5.44 -13.59
N MET A 134 17.03 6.25 -14.64
CA MET A 134 18.06 6.05 -15.66
C MET A 134 19.48 6.20 -15.11
N VAL A 135 19.73 7.21 -14.26
CA VAL A 135 21.03 7.40 -13.59
C VAL A 135 21.34 6.21 -12.66
N MET A 136 20.35 5.75 -11.92
CA MET A 136 20.45 4.54 -11.10
C MET A 136 20.82 3.30 -11.96
N LEU A 137 20.11 3.05 -13.06
CA LEU A 137 20.39 1.93 -13.97
C LEU A 137 21.81 2.02 -14.53
N HIS A 138 22.28 3.23 -14.84
CA HIS A 138 23.64 3.47 -15.31
C HIS A 138 24.70 3.11 -14.26
N HIS A 139 24.51 3.49 -12.98
CA HIS A 139 25.43 3.14 -11.91
C HIS A 139 25.50 1.64 -11.65
N VAL A 140 24.34 0.97 -11.61
CA VAL A 140 24.26 -0.48 -11.42
C VAL A 140 24.93 -1.23 -12.57
N GLY A 141 24.69 -0.79 -13.83
CA GLY A 141 25.32 -1.38 -15.01
C GLY A 141 26.85 -1.26 -15.06
N ARG A 142 27.43 -0.26 -14.38
CA ARG A 142 28.89 -0.06 -14.28
C ARG A 142 29.53 -0.74 -13.07
N GLY A 143 28.78 -1.50 -12.26
CA GLY A 143 29.30 -2.19 -11.08
C GLY A 143 29.78 -1.24 -9.97
N ARG A 144 29.47 0.07 -10.03
CA ARG A 144 29.84 1.02 -8.99
C ARG A 144 28.91 0.83 -7.79
N ARG A 145 29.44 0.32 -6.68
CA ARG A 145 28.74 0.42 -5.38
C ARG A 145 28.60 1.92 -5.06
N ILE A 146 27.37 2.40 -4.94
CA ILE A 146 27.09 3.76 -4.46
C ILE A 146 27.31 3.77 -2.94
N GLY A 147 28.58 3.71 -2.54
CA GLY A 147 29.02 3.87 -1.16
C GLY A 147 29.17 5.34 -0.80
N ARG A 148 29.02 5.66 0.49
CA ARG A 148 29.11 7.01 1.07
C ARG A 148 30.42 7.75 0.80
N GLU A 149 31.44 7.07 0.29
CA GLU A 149 32.74 7.65 -0.05
C GLU A 149 32.87 7.85 -1.55
N HIS A 150 32.44 8.99 -2.08
CA HIS A 150 32.95 9.57 -3.33
C HIS A 150 32.59 11.07 -3.32
N HIS A 151 33.41 11.86 -2.63
CA HIS A 151 33.36 13.33 -2.68
C HIS A 151 34.30 13.92 -3.73
N ARG A 152 35.01 13.09 -4.51
CA ARG A 152 35.87 13.55 -5.60
C ARG A 152 35.37 12.99 -6.93
N GLY A 153 34.63 13.83 -7.66
CA GLY A 153 34.19 13.58 -9.03
C GLY A 153 32.70 13.24 -9.21
N ARG A 154 31.77 14.04 -8.65
CA ARG A 154 30.36 13.96 -9.06
C ARG A 154 30.20 14.53 -10.46
N GLY A 155 29.74 13.72 -11.41
CA GLY A 155 29.25 14.24 -12.68
C GLY A 155 28.00 15.09 -12.44
N ARG A 156 27.71 16.07 -13.30
CA ARG A 156 26.50 16.91 -13.21
C ARG A 156 25.20 16.10 -13.10
N LEU A 157 25.18 14.87 -13.64
CA LEU A 157 24.03 13.96 -13.63
C LEU A 157 23.86 13.17 -12.33
N ASP A 158 24.88 13.07 -11.46
CA ASP A 158 24.78 12.34 -10.18
C ASP A 158 23.83 13.05 -9.19
N VAL A 159 23.50 14.32 -9.42
CA VAL A 159 22.46 15.06 -8.69
C VAL A 159 21.10 14.37 -8.82
N LEU A 160 20.83 13.70 -9.94
CA LEU A 160 19.58 12.97 -10.19
C LEU A 160 19.44 11.69 -9.34
N ALA A 161 20.54 11.19 -8.76
CA ALA A 161 20.52 10.08 -7.80
C ALA A 161 20.39 10.56 -6.34
N SER A 162 20.29 11.88 -6.12
CA SER A 162 20.21 12.46 -4.77
C SER A 162 18.87 12.15 -4.08
N PRO A 163 18.86 11.90 -2.76
CA PRO A 163 17.63 11.77 -1.98
C PRO A 163 16.69 13.00 -2.05
N TRP A 164 17.22 14.16 -2.44
CA TRP A 164 16.44 15.40 -2.64
C TRP A 164 15.54 15.35 -3.87
N VAL A 165 15.87 14.54 -4.89
CA VAL A 165 15.06 14.40 -6.10
C VAL A 165 13.67 13.88 -5.77
N PHE A 166 13.56 12.98 -4.79
CA PHE A 166 12.27 12.52 -4.28
C PHE A 166 11.38 13.71 -3.86
N TRP A 167 11.92 14.61 -3.03
CA TRP A 167 11.16 15.75 -2.52
C TRP A 167 10.81 16.74 -3.63
N LEU A 168 11.73 16.95 -4.58
CA LEU A 168 11.49 17.82 -5.73
C LEU A 168 10.39 17.26 -6.64
N VAL A 169 10.45 15.98 -7.01
CA VAL A 169 9.40 15.33 -7.81
C VAL A 169 8.06 15.37 -7.07
N LEU A 170 8.05 15.07 -5.77
CA LEU A 170 6.83 15.12 -4.97
C LEU A 170 6.24 16.54 -4.94
N ALA A 171 7.08 17.56 -4.75
CA ALA A 171 6.65 18.96 -4.78
C ALA A 171 6.09 19.37 -6.15
N LEU A 172 6.74 18.97 -7.25
CA LEU A 172 6.26 19.22 -8.62
C LEU A 172 4.91 18.53 -8.87
N ALA A 173 4.76 17.26 -8.45
CA ALA A 173 3.52 16.52 -8.60
C ALA A 173 2.38 17.10 -7.72
N CYS A 174 2.69 17.54 -6.50
CA CYS A 174 1.72 18.25 -5.67
C CYS A 174 1.33 19.60 -6.28
N ALA A 175 2.27 20.36 -6.83
CA ALA A 175 1.98 21.60 -7.53
C ALA A 175 1.12 21.36 -8.79
N ALA A 176 1.38 20.27 -9.53
CA ALA A 176 0.54 19.83 -10.64
C ALA A 176 -0.88 19.49 -10.17
N GLY A 177 -1.02 18.82 -9.02
CA GLY A 177 -2.31 18.50 -8.43
C GLY A 177 -3.09 19.76 -8.02
N VAL A 178 -2.44 20.71 -7.35
CA VAL A 178 -3.04 22.01 -7.02
C VAL A 178 -3.47 22.74 -8.29
N ALA A 179 -2.60 22.81 -9.31
CA ALA A 179 -2.94 23.42 -10.59
C ALA A 179 -4.13 22.72 -11.26
N THR A 180 -4.22 21.39 -11.19
CA THR A 180 -5.36 20.60 -11.71
C THR A 180 -6.67 20.97 -11.01
N ILE A 181 -6.67 21.03 -9.68
CA ILE A 181 -7.85 21.43 -8.89
C ILE A 181 -8.31 22.84 -9.29
N ARG A 182 -7.36 23.77 -9.45
CA ARG A 182 -7.65 25.15 -9.86
C ARG A 182 -8.07 25.28 -11.33
N ALA A 183 -7.64 24.37 -12.20
CA ALA A 183 -8.01 24.33 -13.60
C ALA A 183 -9.41 23.77 -13.84
N ALA A 184 -9.90 22.92 -12.93
CA ALA A 184 -11.19 22.25 -13.01
C ALA A 184 -12.00 22.44 -11.72
N PRO A 185 -12.54 23.64 -11.46
CA PRO A 185 -13.25 23.94 -10.21
C PRO A 185 -14.57 23.18 -10.07
N THR A 186 -15.21 22.81 -11.18
CA THR A 186 -16.49 22.09 -11.23
C THR A 186 -16.43 20.95 -12.25
N PRO A 187 -15.65 19.88 -11.97
CA PRO A 187 -15.55 18.73 -12.88
C PRO A 187 -16.90 18.04 -13.01
N ARG A 188 -17.27 17.60 -14.23
CA ARG A 188 -18.55 16.90 -14.45
C ARG A 188 -18.46 15.43 -14.09
N ILE A 189 -18.48 15.14 -12.80
CA ILE A 189 -18.38 13.79 -12.24
C ILE A 189 -19.14 13.71 -10.92
N ASP A 190 -19.85 12.61 -10.73
CA ASP A 190 -20.66 12.32 -9.55
C ASP A 190 -19.86 12.39 -8.24
N VAL A 191 -18.72 11.70 -8.19
CA VAL A 191 -17.89 11.56 -6.99
C VAL A 191 -17.47 12.90 -6.40
N PHE A 192 -17.14 13.89 -7.24
CA PHE A 192 -16.77 15.22 -6.77
C PHE A 192 -17.94 15.88 -6.04
N HIS A 193 -19.11 15.96 -6.68
CA HIS A 193 -20.28 16.62 -6.11
C HIS A 193 -20.78 15.93 -4.84
N LEU A 194 -20.86 14.60 -4.89
CA LEU A 194 -21.20 13.76 -3.74
C LEU A 194 -20.33 14.12 -2.52
N LEU A 195 -19.01 14.06 -2.67
CA LEU A 195 -18.07 14.30 -1.58
C LEU A 195 -18.04 15.76 -1.13
N GLN A 196 -18.24 16.71 -2.04
CA GLN A 196 -18.29 18.13 -1.69
C GLN A 196 -19.51 18.46 -0.82
N VAL A 197 -20.66 17.86 -1.13
CA VAL A 197 -21.92 18.06 -0.41
C VAL A 197 -21.88 17.31 0.93
N SER A 198 -21.60 16.01 0.91
CA SER A 198 -21.57 15.19 2.12
C SER A 198 -20.59 15.73 3.17
N ALA A 199 -19.40 16.17 2.75
CA ALA A 199 -18.39 16.74 3.63
C ALA A 199 -18.80 18.11 4.21
N ALA A 200 -19.51 18.93 3.43
CA ALA A 200 -20.02 20.23 3.89
C ALA A 200 -21.25 20.10 4.81
N GLY A 201 -22.02 19.01 4.66
CA GLY A 201 -23.18 18.72 5.50
C GLY A 201 -22.84 18.26 6.91
N LEU A 202 -21.66 17.66 7.13
CA LEU A 202 -21.27 17.07 8.42
C LEU A 202 -21.36 18.02 9.63
N PRO A 203 -20.87 19.28 9.59
CA PRO A 203 -21.01 20.22 10.72
C PRO A 203 -22.45 20.59 11.06
N HIS A 204 -23.38 20.38 10.13
CA HIS A 204 -24.81 20.67 10.29
C HIS A 204 -25.62 19.45 10.72
N GLY A 205 -24.97 18.33 11.03
CA GLY A 205 -25.63 17.07 11.35
C GLY A 205 -26.36 16.44 10.17
N ALA A 206 -26.06 16.85 8.93
CA ALA A 206 -26.69 16.28 7.75
C ALA A 206 -26.18 14.85 7.52
N ASP A 207 -27.12 13.91 7.39
CA ASP A 207 -26.80 12.53 7.02
C ASP A 207 -26.41 12.46 5.55
N MET A 208 -25.26 11.86 5.24
CA MET A 208 -24.75 11.75 3.87
C MET A 208 -25.59 10.83 2.99
N TYR A 209 -26.29 9.86 3.58
CA TYR A 209 -27.17 8.93 2.85
C TYR A 209 -28.56 9.52 2.56
N ARG A 210 -28.82 10.75 3.01
CA ARG A 210 -30.06 11.49 2.74
C ARG A 210 -29.84 12.78 1.95
N GLN A 211 -28.60 13.05 1.55
CA GLN A 211 -28.22 14.26 0.85
C GLN A 211 -28.32 14.08 -0.66
N GLN A 212 -28.94 15.06 -1.31
CA GLN A 212 -28.92 15.21 -2.76
C GLN A 212 -27.73 16.08 -3.15
N TRP A 213 -27.01 15.70 -4.19
CA TRP A 213 -25.77 16.36 -4.59
C TRP A 213 -25.73 16.76 -6.06
N ALA A 214 -26.69 16.29 -6.87
CA ALA A 214 -26.97 16.83 -8.19
C ALA A 214 -28.32 17.57 -8.20
N PRO A 215 -28.46 18.75 -8.85
CA PRO A 215 -29.71 19.51 -8.83
C PRO A 215 -30.88 18.78 -9.50
N SER A 216 -30.61 18.06 -10.60
CA SER A 216 -31.58 17.16 -11.25
C SER A 216 -30.89 16.19 -12.21
N ARG A 217 -31.54 15.06 -12.52
CA ARG A 217 -31.07 14.08 -13.52
C ARG A 217 -31.09 14.64 -14.94
N ALA A 218 -31.92 15.65 -15.19
CA ALA A 218 -31.96 16.38 -16.47
C ALA A 218 -30.73 17.28 -16.66
N GLU A 219 -30.25 17.90 -15.58
CA GLU A 219 -29.03 18.72 -15.58
C GLU A 219 -27.74 17.89 -15.49
N TYR A 220 -27.84 16.68 -14.93
CA TYR A 220 -26.76 15.69 -14.84
C TYR A 220 -27.22 14.34 -15.40
N PRO A 221 -27.31 14.19 -16.74
CA PRO A 221 -27.59 12.90 -17.37
C PRO A 221 -26.36 12.01 -17.26
N VAL A 222 -26.19 11.38 -16.09
CA VAL A 222 -25.18 10.34 -15.87
C VAL A 222 -25.85 8.97 -15.99
N ASP A 223 -25.18 8.07 -16.72
CA ASP A 223 -25.52 6.64 -16.77
C ASP A 223 -25.18 5.91 -15.44
N GLY A 224 -24.67 6.64 -14.44
CA GLY A 224 -24.22 6.15 -13.14
C GLY A 224 -25.18 6.46 -12.00
N LEU A 225 -24.65 6.49 -10.77
CA LEU A 225 -25.42 6.80 -9.58
C LEU A 225 -25.86 8.25 -9.60
N PHE A 226 -27.14 8.46 -9.30
CA PHE A 226 -27.72 9.77 -9.12
C PHE A 226 -28.26 9.82 -7.69
N ASP A 227 -27.77 10.77 -6.89
CA ASP A 227 -28.17 10.96 -5.48
C ASP A 227 -28.02 9.71 -4.59
N VAL A 228 -26.95 8.93 -4.80
CA VAL A 228 -26.56 7.81 -3.91
C VAL A 228 -25.16 8.07 -3.36
N TYR A 229 -24.95 7.78 -2.07
CA TYR A 229 -23.65 7.78 -1.42
C TYR A 229 -23.08 6.33 -1.33
N PRO A 230 -22.36 5.81 -2.34
CA PRO A 230 -21.93 4.42 -2.40
C PRO A 230 -20.70 4.08 -1.54
N TYR A 231 -20.33 4.95 -0.59
CA TYR A 231 -19.13 4.80 0.24
C TYR A 231 -19.51 4.58 1.71
N LEU A 232 -18.51 4.22 2.51
CA LEU A 232 -18.65 4.22 3.96
C LEU A 232 -18.35 5.64 4.50
N PRO A 233 -18.87 5.98 5.69
CA PRO A 233 -18.93 7.38 6.14
C PRO A 233 -17.58 8.04 6.34
N VAL A 234 -16.56 7.28 6.73
CA VAL A 234 -15.25 7.84 7.07
C VAL A 234 -14.57 8.47 5.86
N THR A 235 -14.97 8.15 4.63
CA THR A 235 -14.52 8.85 3.42
C THR A 235 -14.83 10.35 3.50
N SER A 236 -16.08 10.72 3.79
CA SER A 236 -16.46 12.13 3.93
C SER A 236 -15.87 12.76 5.20
N VAL A 237 -15.80 12.00 6.30
CA VAL A 237 -15.23 12.50 7.56
C VAL A 237 -13.77 12.91 7.40
N LEU A 238 -12.96 12.09 6.71
CA LEU A 238 -11.54 12.40 6.45
C LEU A 238 -11.35 13.57 5.49
N LEU A 239 -12.30 13.80 4.58
CA LEU A 239 -12.24 14.87 3.59
C LEU A 239 -12.87 16.18 4.06
N ALA A 240 -13.71 16.15 5.10
CA ALA A 240 -14.40 17.31 5.66
C ALA A 240 -13.47 18.47 6.03
N PRO A 241 -12.33 18.27 6.71
CA PRO A 241 -11.43 19.39 7.02
C PRO A 241 -10.98 20.16 5.77
N PHE A 242 -10.77 19.47 4.65
CA PHE A 242 -10.31 20.09 3.40
C PHE A 242 -11.46 20.81 2.68
N ARG A 243 -12.66 20.24 2.69
CA ARG A 243 -13.87 20.93 2.20
C ARG A 243 -14.15 22.21 2.98
N LEU A 244 -13.99 22.16 4.30
CA LEU A 244 -14.33 23.28 5.20
C LEU A 244 -13.27 24.37 5.20
N LEU A 245 -11.98 24.01 5.15
CA LEU A 245 -10.87 24.98 5.20
C LEU A 245 -10.45 25.49 3.82
N LEU A 246 -10.48 24.64 2.79
CA LEU A 246 -9.96 24.94 1.45
C LEU A 246 -11.05 24.97 0.36
N GLY A 247 -12.29 24.65 0.71
CA GLY A 247 -13.42 24.64 -0.22
C GLY A 247 -13.51 23.40 -1.12
N ASP A 248 -12.53 22.49 -1.09
CA ASP A 248 -12.44 21.38 -2.04
C ASP A 248 -11.83 20.12 -1.40
N VAL A 249 -12.55 19.00 -1.46
CA VAL A 249 -12.13 17.69 -0.94
C VAL A 249 -10.88 17.13 -1.63
N ARG A 250 -10.60 17.52 -2.89
CA ARG A 250 -9.45 17.01 -3.65
C ARG A 250 -8.12 17.40 -3.03
N TYR A 251 -8.05 18.48 -2.23
CA TYR A 251 -6.86 18.79 -1.46
C TYR A 251 -6.53 17.72 -0.42
N GLY A 252 -7.55 17.09 0.18
CA GLY A 252 -7.37 15.95 1.08
C GLY A 252 -6.87 14.72 0.36
N LEU A 253 -7.39 14.45 -0.84
CA LEU A 253 -6.92 13.36 -1.71
C LEU A 253 -5.47 13.56 -2.16
N LEU A 254 -5.10 14.79 -2.51
CA LEU A 254 -3.73 15.15 -2.87
C LEU A 254 -2.77 14.97 -1.70
N LEU A 255 -3.17 15.40 -0.48
CA LEU A 255 -2.39 15.17 0.72
C LEU A 255 -2.23 13.67 0.99
N ALA A 256 -3.29 12.87 0.80
CA ALA A 256 -3.23 11.43 0.99
C ALA A 256 -2.21 10.77 0.04
N LEU A 257 -2.17 11.15 -1.24
CA LEU A 257 -1.14 10.70 -2.17
C LEU A 257 0.28 11.06 -1.70
N ALA A 258 0.48 12.29 -1.22
CA ALA A 258 1.79 12.73 -0.73
C ALA A 258 2.21 11.96 0.53
N VAL A 259 1.28 11.76 1.47
CA VAL A 259 1.49 10.96 2.69
C VAL A 259 1.80 9.51 2.31
N ALA A 260 1.08 8.92 1.36
CA ALA A 260 1.35 7.58 0.85
C ALA A 260 2.79 7.45 0.31
N ALA A 261 3.22 8.37 -0.55
CA ALA A 261 4.58 8.36 -1.09
C ALA A 261 5.65 8.47 0.01
N VAL A 262 5.44 9.32 1.02
CA VAL A 262 6.36 9.46 2.16
C VAL A 262 6.40 8.20 3.01
N LEU A 263 5.25 7.58 3.29
CA LEU A 263 5.17 6.34 4.08
C LEU A 263 5.77 5.15 3.34
N ILE A 264 5.50 5.01 2.05
CA ILE A 264 6.13 3.99 1.19
C ILE A 264 7.65 4.19 1.19
N ARG A 265 8.13 5.44 1.08
CA ARG A 265 9.55 5.75 1.21
C ARG A 265 10.11 5.36 2.58
N ALA A 266 9.35 5.58 3.65
CA ALA A 266 9.76 5.20 5.01
C ALA A 266 9.82 3.68 5.21
N VAL A 267 8.93 2.92 4.57
CA VAL A 267 9.01 1.45 4.50
C VAL A 267 10.29 1.05 3.77
N ALA A 268 10.52 1.62 2.60
CA ALA A 268 11.65 1.25 1.74
C ALA A 268 13.01 1.71 2.31
N GLY A 269 13.06 2.83 3.05
CA GLY A 269 14.27 3.39 3.67
C GLY A 269 14.83 2.57 4.83
N ARG A 270 14.17 1.47 5.23
CA ARG A 270 14.74 0.45 6.12
C ARG A 270 15.70 -0.49 5.40
N ALA A 271 15.66 -0.50 4.07
CA ALA A 271 16.62 -1.19 3.24
C ALA A 271 17.95 -0.41 3.16
N PRO A 272 19.09 -1.08 2.92
CA PRO A 272 20.27 -0.38 2.42
C PRO A 272 19.95 0.36 1.12
N ALA A 273 20.35 1.63 1.08
CA ALA A 273 20.10 2.53 -0.04
C ALA A 273 20.68 1.99 -1.36
N ALA A 274 19.89 1.23 -2.10
CA ALA A 274 19.99 1.20 -3.54
C ALA A 274 19.31 2.48 -4.06
N PRO A 275 19.93 3.26 -4.96
CA PRO A 275 19.33 4.46 -5.55
C PRO A 275 17.96 4.18 -6.22
N ALA A 276 17.68 2.92 -6.59
CA ALA A 276 16.39 2.45 -7.12
C ALA A 276 15.20 2.61 -6.16
N VAL A 277 15.48 2.61 -4.87
CA VAL A 277 14.48 2.73 -3.82
C VAL A 277 13.95 4.17 -3.70
N ALA A 278 14.68 5.17 -4.19
CA ALA A 278 14.29 6.57 -4.03
C ALA A 278 13.13 6.98 -4.96
N ALA A 279 13.04 6.39 -6.16
CA ALA A 279 12.00 6.71 -7.13
C ALA A 279 10.73 5.87 -6.96
N LEU A 280 10.84 4.66 -6.40
CA LEU A 280 9.72 3.73 -6.19
C LEU A 280 8.48 4.38 -5.54
N PRO A 281 8.60 5.16 -4.45
CA PRO A 281 7.43 5.71 -3.78
C PRO A 281 6.76 6.81 -4.60
N LEU A 282 7.44 7.38 -5.61
CA LEU A 282 6.85 8.39 -6.50
C LEU A 282 5.86 7.77 -7.48
N LEU A 283 5.94 6.45 -7.74
CA LEU A 283 5.06 5.77 -8.68
C LEU A 283 3.57 5.92 -8.31
N VAL A 284 3.22 6.06 -7.03
CA VAL A 284 1.82 6.30 -6.63
C VAL A 284 1.33 7.71 -6.94
N VAL A 285 2.23 8.63 -7.29
CA VAL A 285 1.90 10.04 -7.57
C VAL A 285 2.14 10.41 -9.04
N VAL A 286 3.15 9.83 -9.71
CA VAL A 286 3.54 10.18 -11.09
C VAL A 286 3.14 9.14 -12.14
N PHE A 287 2.14 8.29 -11.83
CA PHE A 287 1.63 7.35 -12.81
C PHE A 287 0.83 8.04 -13.92
N PRO A 288 0.69 7.40 -15.11
CA PRO A 288 -0.11 7.92 -16.20
C PRO A 288 -1.51 8.35 -15.72
N GLU A 289 -1.95 9.55 -16.09
CA GLU A 289 -3.28 10.08 -15.75
C GLU A 289 -3.58 10.24 -14.23
N SER A 290 -2.55 10.26 -13.38
CA SER A 290 -2.68 10.59 -11.95
C SER A 290 -3.42 11.91 -11.69
N MET A 291 -3.17 12.94 -12.49
CA MET A 291 -3.87 14.23 -12.39
C MET A 291 -5.33 14.12 -12.82
N TYR A 292 -5.64 13.30 -13.83
CA TYR A 292 -7.02 13.01 -14.21
C TYR A 292 -7.75 12.29 -13.06
N ALA A 293 -7.12 11.31 -12.42
CA ALA A 293 -7.69 10.64 -11.26
C ALA A 293 -8.04 11.61 -10.13
N LEU A 294 -7.14 12.57 -9.85
CA LEU A 294 -7.38 13.63 -8.87
C LEU A 294 -8.51 14.57 -9.31
N GLN A 295 -8.56 14.96 -10.59
CA GLN A 295 -9.64 15.78 -11.14
C GLN A 295 -11.01 15.13 -10.91
N GLN A 296 -11.10 13.80 -11.04
CA GLN A 296 -12.33 13.03 -10.84
C GLN A 296 -12.71 12.81 -9.36
N SER A 297 -11.87 13.25 -8.41
CA SER A 297 -12.09 13.09 -6.95
C SER A 297 -12.20 11.64 -6.49
N TRP A 298 -11.63 10.70 -7.25
CA TRP A 298 -11.61 9.30 -6.86
C TRP A 298 -10.82 9.10 -5.56
N THR A 299 -11.38 8.30 -4.65
CA THR A 299 -10.99 8.30 -3.23
C THR A 299 -9.90 7.29 -2.88
N GLU A 300 -9.43 6.51 -3.84
CA GLU A 300 -8.36 5.53 -3.68
C GLU A 300 -7.07 6.10 -3.02
N PRO A 301 -6.68 7.37 -3.21
CA PRO A 301 -5.59 7.98 -2.44
C PRO A 301 -5.68 7.80 -0.92
N LEU A 302 -6.88 7.90 -0.33
CA LEU A 302 -7.07 7.69 1.12
C LEU A 302 -6.71 6.25 1.51
N LEU A 303 -7.16 5.29 0.71
CA LEU A 303 -6.91 3.86 0.94
C LEU A 303 -5.42 3.53 0.81
N VAL A 304 -4.74 4.06 -0.21
CA VAL A 304 -3.30 3.86 -0.37
C VAL A 304 -2.55 4.45 0.82
N ALA A 305 -2.91 5.65 1.30
CA ALA A 305 -2.30 6.28 2.46
C ALA A 305 -2.52 5.47 3.75
N CYS A 306 -3.76 5.06 4.03
CA CYS A 306 -4.10 4.27 5.21
C CYS A 306 -3.43 2.89 5.22
N LEU A 307 -3.36 2.21 4.07
CA LEU A 307 -2.68 0.91 3.97
C LEU A 307 -1.15 1.04 4.02
N ALA A 308 -0.57 2.07 3.41
CA ALA A 308 0.85 2.38 3.56
C ALA A 308 1.20 2.68 5.04
N ALA A 309 0.34 3.43 5.74
CA ALA A 309 0.50 3.70 7.17
C ALA A 309 0.38 2.43 8.00
N THR A 310 -0.55 1.53 7.65
CA THR A 310 -0.75 0.23 8.31
C THR A 310 0.50 -0.64 8.19
N VAL A 311 1.05 -0.77 7.00
CA VAL A 311 2.26 -1.58 6.74
C VAL A 311 3.49 -0.94 7.37
N TRP A 312 3.66 0.36 7.25
CA TRP A 312 4.73 1.08 7.93
C TRP A 312 4.65 0.91 9.44
N ALA A 313 3.47 1.10 10.05
CA ALA A 313 3.30 0.97 11.49
C ALA A 313 3.52 -0.47 11.97
N SER A 314 3.03 -1.46 11.22
CA SER A 314 3.24 -2.89 11.52
C SER A 314 4.71 -3.27 11.51
N THR A 315 5.44 -2.87 10.46
CA THR A 315 6.90 -3.10 10.34
C THR A 315 7.73 -2.26 11.32
N SER A 316 7.15 -1.20 11.89
CA SER A 316 7.78 -0.37 12.93
C SER A 316 7.49 -0.82 14.37
N GLY A 317 6.73 -1.90 14.57
CA GLY A 317 6.26 -2.32 15.90
C GLY A 317 5.20 -1.39 16.52
N ARG A 318 4.61 -0.47 15.75
CA ARG A 318 3.61 0.51 16.19
C ARG A 318 2.19 -0.03 16.06
N GLY A 319 1.90 -1.12 16.77
CA GLY A 319 0.66 -1.89 16.61
C GLY A 319 -0.63 -1.08 16.75
N ARG A 320 -0.70 -0.11 17.67
CA ARG A 320 -1.89 0.76 17.84
C ARG A 320 -2.15 1.63 16.62
N VAL A 321 -1.09 2.24 16.06
CA VAL A 321 -1.19 3.07 14.86
C VAL A 321 -1.66 2.21 13.69
N ALA A 322 -1.10 0.99 13.55
CA ALA A 322 -1.49 0.06 12.50
C ALA A 322 -2.99 -0.31 12.58
N VAL A 323 -3.51 -0.58 13.79
CA VAL A 323 -4.94 -0.86 14.02
C VAL A 323 -5.80 0.32 13.61
N VAL A 324 -5.46 1.53 14.05
CA VAL A 324 -6.23 2.74 13.72
C VAL A 324 -6.24 2.99 12.21
N THR A 325 -5.09 2.92 11.54
CA THR A 325 -5.01 3.20 10.11
C THR A 325 -5.71 2.13 9.28
N PHE A 326 -5.69 0.87 9.70
CA PHE A 326 -6.45 -0.19 9.04
C PHE A 326 -7.95 -0.05 9.27
N ALA A 327 -8.38 0.36 10.47
CA ALA A 327 -9.78 0.67 10.76
C ALA A 327 -10.31 1.83 9.89
N LEU A 328 -9.52 2.89 9.71
CA LEU A 328 -9.85 3.98 8.80
C LEU A 328 -9.98 3.49 7.35
N ALA A 329 -9.08 2.61 6.89
CA ALA A 329 -9.20 2.01 5.56
C ALA A 329 -10.50 1.19 5.42
N LEU A 330 -10.82 0.35 6.41
CA LEU A 330 -12.04 -0.46 6.41
C LEU A 330 -13.32 0.39 6.44
N ALA A 331 -13.30 1.54 7.10
CA ALA A 331 -14.47 2.41 7.27
C ALA A 331 -14.67 3.43 6.14
N THR A 332 -13.86 3.40 5.08
CA THR A 332 -13.97 4.31 3.92
C THR A 332 -14.62 3.65 2.70
N LYS A 333 -14.22 2.41 2.35
CA LYS A 333 -14.81 1.64 1.24
C LYS A 333 -15.03 0.16 1.55
N GLN A 334 -16.17 -0.35 1.08
CA GLN A 334 -16.64 -1.74 1.24
C GLN A 334 -15.58 -2.79 0.88
N HIS A 335 -14.93 -2.65 -0.28
CA HIS A 335 -14.04 -3.67 -0.84
C HIS A 335 -12.75 -3.87 -0.03
N VAL A 336 -12.41 -2.94 0.86
CA VAL A 336 -11.27 -3.09 1.78
C VAL A 336 -11.52 -4.22 2.79
N ALA A 337 -12.78 -4.57 3.05
CA ALA A 337 -13.14 -5.72 3.89
C ALA A 337 -12.56 -7.05 3.38
N LEU A 338 -12.29 -7.16 2.07
CA LEU A 338 -11.59 -8.32 1.48
C LEU A 338 -10.14 -8.48 1.99
N LEU A 339 -9.57 -7.44 2.61
CA LEU A 339 -8.24 -7.52 3.18
C LEU A 339 -8.23 -8.08 4.61
N ILE A 340 -9.40 -8.25 5.25
CA ILE A 340 -9.51 -8.76 6.63
C ILE A 340 -8.86 -10.15 6.79
N PRO A 341 -9.14 -11.16 5.93
CA PRO A 341 -8.51 -12.47 6.05
C PRO A 341 -6.99 -12.40 5.87
N LEU A 342 -6.52 -11.56 4.95
CA LEU A 342 -5.09 -11.37 4.70
C LEU A 342 -4.39 -10.67 5.88
N ALA A 343 -5.02 -9.67 6.48
CA ALA A 343 -4.50 -8.98 7.66
C ALA A 343 -4.43 -9.91 8.87
N ALA A 344 -5.43 -10.79 9.06
CA ALA A 344 -5.40 -11.81 10.09
C ALA A 344 -4.26 -12.82 9.88
N GLY A 345 -3.96 -13.17 8.63
CA GLY A 345 -2.87 -14.06 8.24
C GLY A 345 -1.49 -13.41 8.21
N TYR A 346 -1.38 -12.09 8.25
CA TYR A 346 -0.11 -11.35 8.21
C TYR A 346 0.56 -11.35 9.60
N PRO A 347 1.72 -11.99 9.82
CA PRO A 347 2.27 -12.20 11.16
C PRO A 347 2.54 -10.91 11.97
N ALA A 348 2.95 -9.83 11.31
CA ALA A 348 3.20 -8.57 12.03
C ALA A 348 1.92 -7.82 12.45
N PHE A 349 0.75 -8.26 11.97
CA PHE A 349 -0.54 -7.69 12.33
C PHE A 349 -1.37 -8.69 13.14
N GLY A 350 -1.68 -9.85 12.56
CA GLY A 350 -2.29 -10.99 13.22
C GLY A 350 -3.78 -10.83 13.55
N PRO A 351 -4.45 -11.92 13.97
CA PRO A 351 -5.91 -11.97 14.10
C PRO A 351 -6.45 -11.02 15.17
N ARG A 352 -5.73 -10.83 16.29
CA ARG A 352 -6.16 -9.94 17.38
C ARG A 352 -6.25 -8.48 16.92
N ARG A 353 -5.23 -7.97 16.22
CA ARG A 353 -5.22 -6.59 15.70
C ARG A 353 -6.23 -6.43 14.57
N THR A 354 -6.43 -7.46 13.74
CA THR A 354 -7.49 -7.49 12.75
C THR A 354 -8.87 -7.36 13.37
N ALA A 355 -9.17 -8.14 14.41
CA ALA A 355 -10.44 -8.03 15.13
C ALA A 355 -10.61 -6.64 15.76
N SER A 356 -9.57 -6.07 16.38
CA SER A 356 -9.61 -4.71 16.91
C SER A 356 -9.86 -3.65 15.83
N ALA A 357 -9.23 -3.78 14.67
CA ALA A 357 -9.40 -2.84 13.56
C ALA A 357 -10.79 -2.95 12.94
N ALA A 358 -11.31 -4.18 12.78
CA ALA A 358 -12.68 -4.41 12.29
C ALA A 358 -13.72 -3.86 13.27
N ALA A 359 -13.53 -4.08 14.58
CA ALA A 359 -14.40 -3.51 15.61
C ALA A 359 -14.34 -1.98 15.62
N ALA A 360 -13.14 -1.39 15.54
CA ALA A 360 -12.99 0.06 15.45
C ALA A 360 -13.63 0.63 14.18
N ALA A 361 -13.50 -0.04 13.03
CA ALA A 361 -14.16 0.36 11.80
C ALA A 361 -15.70 0.31 11.94
N ALA A 362 -16.23 -0.77 12.53
CA ALA A 362 -17.66 -0.88 12.80
C ALA A 362 -18.15 0.25 13.72
N LEU A 363 -17.39 0.60 14.77
CA LEU A 363 -17.71 1.74 15.65
C LEU A 363 -17.67 3.09 14.91
N LEU A 364 -16.74 3.28 13.98
CA LEU A 364 -16.67 4.50 13.16
C LEU A 364 -17.84 4.63 12.19
N VAL A 365 -18.38 3.51 11.70
CA VAL A 365 -19.51 3.48 10.76
C VAL A 365 -20.87 3.51 11.51
N ALA A 366 -20.91 3.00 12.74
CA ALA A 366 -22.13 2.81 13.53
C ALA A 366 -23.05 4.03 13.63
N PRO A 367 -22.59 5.30 13.78
CA PRO A 367 -23.49 6.44 13.89
C PRO A 367 -24.47 6.56 12.72
N TRP A 368 -24.02 6.29 11.50
CA TRP A 368 -24.85 6.36 10.29
C TRP A 368 -25.78 5.16 10.14
N VAL A 369 -25.28 3.96 10.46
CA VAL A 369 -26.10 2.74 10.46
C VAL A 369 -27.25 2.86 11.47
N LEU A 370 -26.99 3.45 12.63
CA LEU A 370 -28.01 3.62 13.67
C LEU A 370 -28.98 4.78 13.37
N ALA A 371 -28.51 5.86 12.73
CA ALA A 371 -29.34 7.01 12.37
C ALA A 371 -30.28 6.75 11.17
N GLY A 372 -29.86 5.90 10.24
CA GLY A 372 -30.61 5.60 9.02
C GLY A 372 -30.22 4.23 8.45
N PRO A 373 -30.63 3.11 9.07
CA PRO A 373 -30.17 1.78 8.66
C PRO A 373 -30.58 1.42 7.24
N ARG A 374 -31.79 1.83 6.81
CA ARG A 374 -32.28 1.59 5.45
C ARG A 374 -31.48 2.43 4.44
N ASP A 375 -31.38 3.73 4.67
CA ASP A 375 -30.63 4.67 3.82
C ASP A 375 -29.17 4.21 3.64
N PHE A 376 -28.50 3.83 4.73
CA PHE A 376 -27.15 3.27 4.69
C PHE A 376 -27.07 1.98 3.87
N LEU A 377 -27.98 1.02 4.11
CA LEU A 377 -27.96 -0.28 3.42
C LEU A 377 -28.26 -0.11 1.94
N ASP A 378 -29.24 0.72 1.59
CA ASP A 378 -29.66 0.96 0.21
C ASP A 378 -28.52 1.57 -0.60
N ASP A 379 -27.90 2.62 -0.10
CA ASP A 379 -26.83 3.34 -0.80
C ASP A 379 -25.49 2.61 -0.78
N ALA A 380 -25.03 2.20 0.41
CA ALA A 380 -23.69 1.70 0.58
C ALA A 380 -23.57 0.24 0.11
N VAL A 381 -24.63 -0.57 0.26
CA VAL A 381 -24.60 -2.02 0.03
C VAL A 381 -25.44 -2.43 -1.18
N TRP A 382 -26.76 -2.21 -1.11
CA TRP A 382 -27.72 -2.75 -2.08
C TRP A 382 -27.48 -2.22 -3.48
N THR A 383 -27.27 -0.91 -3.60
CA THR A 383 -26.99 -0.24 -4.87
C THR A 383 -25.78 -0.83 -5.59
N ASN A 384 -24.68 -1.08 -4.87
CA ASN A 384 -23.50 -1.71 -5.44
C ASN A 384 -23.77 -3.16 -5.91
N LEU A 385 -24.58 -3.91 -5.16
CA LEU A 385 -24.97 -5.28 -5.51
C LEU A 385 -25.92 -5.35 -6.72
N HIS A 386 -26.68 -4.29 -7.00
CA HIS A 386 -27.68 -4.25 -8.08
C HIS A 386 -27.22 -3.53 -9.34
N TYR A 387 -26.01 -2.96 -9.35
CA TYR A 387 -25.44 -2.42 -10.58
C TYR A 387 -25.55 -3.37 -11.75
N GLU A 388 -25.95 -2.83 -12.90
CA GLU A 388 -25.88 -3.55 -14.16
C GLU A 388 -24.43 -3.74 -14.60
N VAL A 389 -24.20 -4.80 -15.37
CA VAL A 389 -22.92 -5.00 -16.05
C VAL A 389 -22.85 -4.01 -17.21
N LEU A 390 -21.83 -3.17 -17.22
CA LEU A 390 -21.60 -2.23 -18.32
C LEU A 390 -20.68 -2.87 -19.36
N ALA A 391 -21.10 -2.95 -20.63
CA ALA A 391 -20.27 -3.49 -21.71
C ALA A 391 -18.96 -2.70 -21.94
N HIS A 392 -18.90 -1.45 -21.49
CA HIS A 392 -17.71 -0.61 -21.54
C HIS A 392 -16.85 -0.65 -20.27
N SER A 393 -17.21 -1.51 -19.30
CA SER A 393 -16.43 -1.81 -18.09
C SER A 393 -15.12 -2.49 -18.47
N LEU A 394 -14.00 -2.04 -17.91
CA LEU A 394 -12.69 -2.66 -18.08
C LEU A 394 -12.58 -3.88 -17.17
N SER A 395 -13.38 -4.91 -17.46
CA SER A 395 -13.50 -6.14 -16.67
C SER A 395 -13.89 -7.32 -17.57
N LEU A 396 -13.77 -8.55 -17.05
CA LEU A 396 -14.19 -9.75 -17.77
C LEU A 396 -15.73 -9.88 -17.87
N PRO A 397 -16.54 -9.51 -16.86
CA PRO A 397 -17.99 -9.39 -17.06
C PRO A 397 -18.36 -8.35 -18.13
N GLY A 398 -17.68 -7.20 -18.18
CA GLY A 398 -17.88 -6.20 -19.23
C GLY A 398 -17.56 -6.73 -20.62
N LEU A 399 -16.42 -7.42 -20.78
CA LEU A 399 -16.03 -8.13 -22.00
C LEU A 399 -17.07 -9.18 -22.41
N ALA A 400 -17.50 -10.03 -21.48
CA ALA A 400 -18.48 -11.08 -21.76
C ALA A 400 -19.81 -10.47 -22.22
N SER A 401 -20.27 -9.41 -21.53
CA SER A 401 -21.48 -8.66 -21.88
C SER A 401 -21.39 -8.04 -23.27
N HIS A 402 -20.21 -7.55 -23.69
CA HIS A 402 -19.98 -7.06 -25.05
C HIS A 402 -20.25 -8.12 -26.13
N PHE A 403 -20.09 -9.41 -25.81
CA PHE A 403 -20.39 -10.54 -26.68
C PHE A 403 -21.73 -11.23 -26.35
N GLY A 404 -22.61 -10.59 -25.57
CA GLY A 404 -23.92 -11.13 -25.21
C GLY A 404 -23.87 -12.26 -24.17
N VAL A 405 -22.74 -12.47 -23.50
CA VAL A 405 -22.56 -13.50 -22.46
C VAL A 405 -22.70 -12.89 -21.08
N THR A 406 -23.51 -13.49 -20.22
CA THR A 406 -23.68 -13.07 -18.83
C THR A 406 -22.83 -13.93 -17.89
N LEU A 407 -21.93 -13.30 -17.13
CA LEU A 407 -21.19 -13.97 -16.07
C LEU A 407 -21.92 -13.78 -14.73
N GLY A 408 -22.29 -14.88 -14.08
CA GLY A 408 -22.87 -14.86 -12.75
C GLY A 408 -21.82 -14.69 -11.64
N PHE A 409 -22.29 -14.32 -10.45
CA PHE A 409 -21.46 -14.12 -9.23
C PHE A 409 -20.58 -15.33 -8.86
N GLY A 410 -20.98 -16.55 -9.26
CA GLY A 410 -20.19 -17.76 -9.02
C GLY A 410 -18.79 -17.70 -9.63
N SER A 411 -18.63 -17.09 -10.81
CA SER A 411 -17.32 -16.92 -11.46
C SER A 411 -16.39 -16.02 -10.64
N THR A 412 -16.91 -14.90 -10.15
CA THR A 412 -16.22 -13.98 -9.23
C THR A 412 -15.80 -14.70 -7.94
N ALA A 413 -16.69 -15.52 -7.35
CA ALA A 413 -16.38 -16.26 -6.14
C ALA A 413 -15.26 -17.28 -6.34
N VAL A 414 -15.27 -18.04 -7.43
CA VAL A 414 -14.21 -19.00 -7.79
C VAL A 414 -12.87 -18.29 -8.03
N ALA A 415 -12.89 -17.18 -8.78
CA ALA A 415 -11.69 -16.39 -9.03
C ALA A 415 -11.11 -15.81 -7.73
N LEU A 416 -11.95 -15.27 -6.84
CA LEU A 416 -11.53 -14.77 -5.53
C LEU A 416 -10.97 -15.89 -4.65
N LEU A 417 -11.59 -17.08 -4.64
CA LEU A 417 -11.05 -18.24 -3.92
C LEU A 417 -9.65 -18.60 -4.44
N GLY A 418 -9.44 -18.62 -5.76
CA GLY A 418 -8.11 -18.79 -6.36
C GLY A 418 -7.11 -17.72 -5.91
N ALA A 419 -7.53 -16.46 -5.91
CA ALA A 419 -6.70 -15.34 -5.45
C ALA A 419 -6.33 -15.45 -3.97
N TYR A 420 -7.29 -15.76 -3.10
CA TYR A 420 -7.06 -15.95 -1.68
C TYR A 420 -6.15 -17.15 -1.41
N THR A 421 -6.34 -18.27 -2.10
CA THR A 421 -5.46 -19.45 -1.90
C THR A 421 -4.02 -19.16 -2.31
N ALA A 422 -3.79 -18.39 -3.39
CA ALA A 422 -2.46 -17.94 -3.78
C ALA A 422 -1.88 -16.93 -2.76
N ALA A 423 -2.65 -15.91 -2.39
CA ALA A 423 -2.26 -14.88 -1.42
C ALA A 423 -1.95 -15.49 -0.04
N TRP A 424 -2.76 -16.45 0.40
CA TRP A 424 -2.56 -17.16 1.66
C TRP A 424 -1.23 -17.91 1.65
N ARG A 425 -0.85 -18.58 0.54
CA ARG A 425 0.46 -19.23 0.46
C ARG A 425 1.64 -18.25 0.52
N ALA A 426 1.44 -16.99 0.14
CA ALA A 426 2.46 -15.94 0.21
C ALA A 426 2.44 -15.14 1.53
N ARG A 427 1.61 -15.47 2.53
CA ARG A 427 1.37 -14.68 3.76
C ARG A 427 2.53 -14.68 4.78
N GLY A 428 3.78 -14.52 4.35
CA GLY A 428 4.93 -14.55 5.26
C GLY A 428 5.19 -13.23 5.98
N ASP A 429 5.14 -12.12 5.24
CA ASP A 429 5.71 -10.84 5.64
C ASP A 429 4.91 -9.66 5.07
N ALA A 430 5.47 -8.44 5.17
CA ALA A 430 4.85 -7.24 4.63
C ALA A 430 4.70 -7.30 3.11
N THR A 431 5.67 -7.90 2.41
CA THR A 431 5.60 -8.11 0.96
C THR A 431 4.41 -8.99 0.60
N GLY A 432 4.32 -10.15 1.25
CA GLY A 432 3.26 -11.13 1.06
C GLY A 432 1.88 -10.57 1.30
N PHE A 433 1.72 -9.78 2.37
CA PHE A 433 0.48 -9.06 2.66
C PHE A 433 0.12 -8.08 1.53
N CYS A 434 1.05 -7.21 1.12
CA CYS A 434 0.79 -6.19 0.10
C CYS A 434 0.49 -6.82 -1.27
N LEU A 435 1.28 -7.83 -1.66
CA LEU A 435 1.15 -8.49 -2.94
C LEU A 435 -0.11 -9.37 -3.00
N GLY A 436 -0.43 -10.08 -1.91
CA GLY A 436 -1.68 -10.81 -1.77
C GLY A 436 -2.90 -9.89 -1.80
N ALA A 437 -2.84 -8.75 -1.12
CA ALA A 437 -3.89 -7.74 -1.14
C ALA A 437 -4.08 -7.14 -2.54
N ALA A 438 -2.98 -6.83 -3.24
CA ALA A 438 -3.02 -6.39 -4.63
C ALA A 438 -3.67 -7.44 -5.53
N LEU A 439 -3.31 -8.72 -5.39
CA LEU A 439 -3.90 -9.81 -6.17
C LEU A 439 -5.41 -9.94 -5.92
N VAL A 440 -5.85 -9.99 -4.66
CA VAL A 440 -7.28 -10.11 -4.32
C VAL A 440 -8.10 -8.95 -4.89
N LEU A 441 -7.60 -7.72 -4.76
CA LEU A 441 -8.29 -6.54 -5.30
C LEU A 441 -8.24 -6.45 -6.83
N LEU A 442 -7.14 -6.87 -7.47
CA LEU A 442 -7.10 -6.98 -8.94
C LEU A 442 -8.09 -8.03 -9.45
N THR A 443 -8.19 -9.17 -8.77
CA THR A 443 -9.18 -10.20 -9.09
C THR A 443 -10.58 -9.67 -8.94
N LEU A 444 -10.89 -8.98 -7.83
CA LEU A 444 -12.18 -8.30 -7.66
C LEU A 444 -12.45 -7.36 -8.83
N ASN A 445 -11.52 -6.48 -9.16
CA ASN A 445 -11.69 -5.50 -10.24
C ASN A 445 -11.92 -6.17 -11.60
N LEU A 446 -11.16 -7.21 -11.94
CA LEU A 446 -11.37 -7.96 -13.17
C LEU A 446 -12.72 -8.68 -13.23
N MET A 447 -13.24 -9.09 -12.08
CA MET A 447 -14.49 -9.86 -11.95
C MET A 447 -15.70 -9.01 -11.57
N ASN A 448 -15.54 -7.69 -11.44
CA ASN A 448 -16.61 -6.79 -11.01
C ASN A 448 -17.45 -6.34 -12.21
N LYS A 449 -18.71 -6.01 -11.96
CA LYS A 449 -19.69 -5.61 -12.98
C LYS A 449 -19.30 -4.28 -13.64
N GLN A 450 -18.74 -3.37 -12.84
CA GLN A 450 -18.30 -2.05 -13.27
C GLN A 450 -16.92 -1.76 -12.69
N THR A 451 -15.93 -1.72 -13.58
CA THR A 451 -14.54 -1.41 -13.22
C THR A 451 -14.00 -0.44 -14.24
N PHE A 452 -13.44 0.64 -13.72
CA PHE A 452 -12.82 1.70 -14.50
C PHE A 452 -11.45 2.05 -13.93
N PHE A 453 -10.85 3.11 -14.45
CA PHE A 453 -9.53 3.60 -14.08
C PHE A 453 -9.26 3.55 -12.57
N ASN A 454 -10.15 4.15 -11.77
CA ASN A 454 -9.96 4.35 -10.33
C ASN A 454 -9.75 3.05 -9.57
N HIS A 455 -10.52 2.02 -9.91
CA HIS A 455 -10.55 0.75 -9.18
C HIS A 455 -9.16 0.10 -9.14
N TYR A 456 -8.39 0.23 -10.23
CA TYR A 456 -7.06 -0.35 -10.38
C TYR A 456 -5.94 0.44 -9.68
N THR A 457 -6.17 1.69 -9.30
CA THR A 457 -5.13 2.53 -8.68
C THR A 457 -4.75 2.06 -7.27
N LEU A 458 -5.70 1.53 -6.50
CA LEU A 458 -5.44 0.95 -5.18
C LEU A 458 -4.52 -0.28 -5.24
N PRO A 459 -4.82 -1.34 -6.02
CA PRO A 459 -3.91 -2.46 -6.14
C PRO A 459 -2.55 -2.05 -6.73
N MET A 460 -2.50 -1.08 -7.66
CA MET A 460 -1.22 -0.52 -8.11
C MET A 460 -0.41 0.08 -6.96
N GLY A 461 -1.04 0.86 -6.06
CA GLY A 461 -0.38 1.37 -4.85
C GLY A 461 0.15 0.27 -3.95
N LEU A 462 -0.59 -0.83 -3.81
CA LEU A 462 -0.16 -2.01 -3.05
C LEU A 462 1.01 -2.75 -3.73
N LEU A 463 1.09 -2.79 -5.06
CA LEU A 463 2.26 -3.33 -5.76
C LEU A 463 3.51 -2.50 -5.48
N VAL A 464 3.41 -1.16 -5.46
CA VAL A 464 4.52 -0.27 -5.09
C VAL A 464 4.96 -0.54 -3.65
N LEU A 465 4.00 -0.68 -2.73
CA LEU A 465 4.27 -0.98 -1.33
C LEU A 465 4.89 -2.38 -1.14
N ALA A 466 4.49 -3.38 -1.94
CA ALA A 466 5.10 -4.71 -1.94
C ALA A 466 6.57 -4.66 -2.36
N VAL A 467 6.92 -3.88 -3.39
CA VAL A 467 8.32 -3.69 -3.79
C VAL A 467 9.11 -2.94 -2.71
N ALA A 468 8.48 -1.97 -2.04
CA ALA A 468 9.11 -1.23 -0.94
C ALA A 468 9.39 -2.13 0.26
N ALA A 469 8.49 -3.05 0.57
CA ALA A 469 8.65 -4.06 1.62
C ALA A 469 9.73 -5.09 1.26
N LEU A 470 9.78 -5.57 0.00
CA LEU A 470 10.81 -6.52 -0.47
C LEU A 470 12.23 -6.02 -0.24
N ALA A 471 12.46 -4.71 -0.37
CA ALA A 471 13.77 -4.12 -0.18
C ALA A 471 14.30 -4.30 1.26
N VAL A 472 13.40 -4.52 2.23
CA VAL A 472 13.75 -4.70 3.65
C VAL A 472 14.26 -6.12 3.94
N ASP A 473 13.85 -7.13 3.17
CA ASP A 473 13.97 -8.55 3.51
C ASP A 473 15.08 -9.31 2.75
N ASP A 474 16.00 -8.64 2.02
CA ASP A 474 17.03 -9.30 1.20
C ASP A 474 18.03 -10.14 2.06
N PRO A 475 18.00 -11.49 1.96
CA PRO A 475 18.76 -12.40 2.81
C PRO A 475 20.24 -12.51 2.43
N ALA A 476 20.70 -11.88 1.35
CA ALA A 476 22.12 -11.80 0.98
C ALA A 476 23.01 -11.14 2.07
N ARG A 477 22.40 -10.64 3.14
CA ARG A 477 23.06 -10.04 4.31
C ARG A 477 23.09 -10.86 5.58
N ALA A 478 22.35 -11.96 5.65
CA ALA A 478 22.51 -12.87 6.79
C ALA A 478 23.90 -13.54 6.78
N VAL A 479 24.55 -13.58 5.60
CA VAL A 479 25.88 -14.17 5.40
C VAL A 479 27.01 -13.17 5.65
N ASP A 480 26.76 -11.86 5.51
CA ASP A 480 27.79 -10.80 5.59
C ASP A 480 27.89 -10.12 6.98
N ASP A 481 27.02 -10.45 7.94
CA ASP A 481 27.04 -9.88 9.30
C ASP A 481 27.11 -10.99 10.37
N PRO A 482 28.30 -11.55 10.66
CA PRO A 482 28.47 -12.60 11.66
C PRO A 482 28.07 -12.16 13.08
N ALA A 483 27.92 -10.85 13.34
CA ALA A 483 27.49 -10.32 14.63
C ALA A 483 26.01 -10.58 14.94
N ARG A 484 25.16 -10.83 13.94
CA ARG A 484 23.74 -11.18 14.13
C ARG A 484 23.46 -12.67 14.22
N ALA A 485 24.34 -13.52 13.69
CA ALA A 485 24.23 -14.97 13.79
C ALA A 485 24.64 -15.51 15.18
N GLY A 486 25.41 -14.74 15.96
CA GLY A 486 25.93 -15.16 17.29
C GLY A 486 24.96 -15.03 18.47
N GLY A 487 23.66 -14.81 18.24
CA GLY A 487 22.65 -14.63 19.29
C GLY A 487 22.17 -15.91 19.98
N GLN A 488 22.68 -17.09 19.61
CA GLN A 488 22.53 -18.28 20.42
C GLN A 488 23.56 -18.21 21.55
N ARG A 489 23.09 -17.89 22.76
CA ARG A 489 23.84 -18.09 24.01
C ARG A 489 24.38 -19.52 24.00
N SER A 490 25.67 -19.66 23.68
CA SER A 490 26.45 -20.83 24.05
C SER A 490 26.38 -20.92 25.57
N VAL A 491 25.61 -21.90 26.06
CA VAL A 491 25.68 -22.34 27.45
C VAL A 491 27.03 -23.01 27.57
N GLU A 492 28.04 -22.22 27.91
CA GLU A 492 29.38 -22.70 28.18
C GLU A 492 29.32 -23.53 29.47
N ASN A 493 29.30 -24.84 29.27
CA ASN A 493 29.29 -25.84 30.32
C ASN A 493 30.68 -25.84 30.98
N ARG A 494 30.93 -24.93 31.92
CA ARG A 494 32.10 -25.00 32.80
C ARG A 494 31.83 -25.99 33.92
N SER A 495 32.20 -27.25 33.67
CA SER A 495 32.53 -28.20 34.72
C SER A 495 33.91 -27.89 35.29
N SER A 496 34.07 -28.25 36.58
CA SER A 496 35.29 -28.33 37.38
C SER A 496 36.05 -27.03 37.62
N ASP A 497 35.77 -26.41 38.78
CA ASP A 497 36.79 -26.20 39.81
C ASP A 497 36.13 -25.94 41.16
N ALA A 498 36.39 -26.85 42.10
CA ALA A 498 35.96 -26.75 43.49
C ALA A 498 37.03 -25.99 44.31
N PRO A 499 36.64 -25.00 45.12
CA PRO A 499 37.45 -24.57 46.25
C PRO A 499 36.85 -25.08 47.56
N SER A 500 37.67 -25.84 48.26
CA SER A 500 37.53 -26.27 49.64
C SER A 500 36.91 -25.21 50.57
N TYR A 501 35.87 -25.65 51.30
CA TYR A 501 35.30 -24.91 52.41
C TYR A 501 36.33 -24.83 53.54
N ARG A 502 36.69 -23.61 53.95
CA ARG A 502 37.41 -23.36 55.20
C ARG A 502 36.49 -22.58 56.13
N LEU A 503 36.08 -23.25 57.20
CA LEU A 503 35.35 -22.68 58.33
C LEU A 503 36.11 -21.48 58.92
N ARG A 504 35.44 -20.33 59.06
CA ARG A 504 35.68 -19.41 60.16
C ARG A 504 34.41 -18.70 60.60
N ARG A 505 34.21 -18.70 61.91
CA ARG A 505 33.07 -18.25 62.69
C ARG A 505 33.01 -16.72 62.85
N SER A 506 31.78 -16.25 63.13
CA SER A 506 31.39 -15.04 63.90
C SER A 506 31.62 -13.69 63.20
N THR A 507 30.73 -12.69 63.24
CA THR A 507 29.76 -12.27 64.25
C THR A 507 28.54 -11.54 63.65
N CYS A 508 27.44 -11.66 64.40
CA CYS A 508 26.17 -10.95 64.37
C CYS A 508 26.28 -9.41 64.32
N THR A 509 25.37 -8.74 63.59
CA THR A 509 24.68 -7.55 64.11
C THR A 509 23.33 -7.35 63.44
N VAL A 510 22.31 -7.39 64.28
CA VAL A 510 20.91 -7.11 64.03
C VAL A 510 20.70 -5.60 64.02
N ARG A 511 19.89 -5.08 63.09
CA ARG A 511 19.02 -3.93 63.41
C ARG A 511 17.71 -4.02 62.63
N SER A 512 16.63 -3.92 63.40
CA SER A 512 15.23 -4.07 63.04
C SER A 512 14.48 -2.74 63.22
N ARG A 513 13.22 -2.73 62.74
CA ARG A 513 12.10 -1.78 62.97
C ARG A 513 12.10 -0.51 62.08
N SER A 514 10.96 0.02 61.63
CA SER A 514 9.50 -0.27 61.72
C SER A 514 8.79 0.70 60.75
N VAL A 515 7.89 0.27 59.86
CA VAL A 515 6.41 0.35 59.91
C VAL A 515 5.78 1.45 60.79
N ALA A 516 5.05 2.37 60.13
CA ALA A 516 3.77 3.02 60.51
C ALA A 516 3.27 3.75 59.24
N SER A 517 2.09 3.59 58.62
CA SER A 517 0.67 3.36 58.97
C SER A 517 -0.06 4.53 59.64
N TRP A 518 -0.93 5.20 58.86
CA TRP A 518 -2.29 5.75 59.15
C TRP A 518 -2.64 6.83 58.09
N SER A 519 -3.65 6.70 57.21
CA SER A 519 -5.12 6.91 57.41
C SER A 519 -5.44 8.31 57.97
N ASP A 520 -6.42 9.10 57.53
CA ASP A 520 -7.64 8.87 56.75
C ASP A 520 -8.31 10.25 56.45
N SER A 521 -9.26 10.29 55.48
CA SER A 521 -10.43 11.22 55.44
C SER A 521 -10.19 12.74 55.21
N THR A 522 -11.03 13.59 54.58
CA THR A 522 -12.43 13.56 54.16
C THR A 522 -12.72 14.72 53.18
N ALA A 523 -13.83 14.61 52.45
CA ALA A 523 -14.39 15.53 51.47
C ALA A 523 -14.82 16.92 51.97
N GLN A 524 -14.88 17.91 51.06
CA GLN A 524 -16.08 18.76 50.80
C GLN A 524 -15.82 19.85 49.72
N ALA A 525 -16.66 19.86 48.68
CA ALA A 525 -17.08 21.06 47.93
C ALA A 525 -18.32 21.68 48.65
N PRO A 526 -19.01 22.78 48.23
CA PRO A 526 -18.96 23.54 46.96
C PRO A 526 -19.20 25.08 47.05
N SER A 527 -19.16 25.80 45.91
CA SER A 527 -20.00 26.97 45.48
C SER A 527 -19.26 27.73 44.36
N ARG A 528 -19.72 27.84 43.10
CA ARG A 528 -20.83 28.58 42.44
C ARG A 528 -20.75 30.12 42.43
N ASN A 529 -20.78 30.63 41.18
CA ASN A 529 -21.27 31.91 40.63
C ASN A 529 -20.34 33.15 40.61
N ARG A 530 -19.91 33.54 39.41
CA ARG A 530 -20.60 34.53 38.55
C ARG A 530 -20.35 34.24 37.08
#